data_AF-A0A0B2RSX8-F1
#
_entry.id   AF-A0A0B2RSX8-F1
#
_cell.length_a   1.000
_cell.length_b   1.000
_cell.length_c   1.000
_cell.angle_alpha   90.00
_cell.angle_beta   90.00
_cell.angle_gamma   90.00
#
_symmetry.space_group_name_H-M   'P 1'
#
loop_
_entity.id
_entity.type
_entity.pdbx_description
1 polymer ?
#
loop_
_entity_poly.entity_id
_entity_poly.type
_entity_poly.pdbx_seq_one_letter_code
_entity_poly.pdbx_strand_id
1 'polypeptide(L)'
;MASGLVRIALECEKKKNATAKVRLLEEPLWRTYCNGRKCGYANRRECGPHEWKILKAVEPISMGAGVLPVVCGNEAAGSEEEASGEVMYMRAKYERVVGSRDSEAFYMMNPDASGGPELSIYLIRV
;
A
#
# COMPACT_ATOMS: atom_id res chain seq x y z
N MET A 1 -7.39 -21.40 -7.73
CA MET A 1 -7.13 -19.95 -7.84
C MET A 1 -5.61 -19.80 -7.87
N ALA A 2 -5.03 -19.35 -8.99
CA ALA A 2 -3.60 -19.48 -9.24
C ALA A 2 -2.79 -18.55 -8.32
N SER A 3 -2.00 -19.12 -7.42
CA SER A 3 -1.10 -18.46 -6.46
C SER A 3 0.10 -17.82 -7.15
N GLY A 4 -0.10 -16.70 -7.84
CA GLY A 4 0.99 -15.90 -8.39
C GLY A 4 1.53 -14.96 -7.32
N LEU A 5 2.83 -15.05 -6.99
CA LEU A 5 3.52 -14.07 -6.16
C LEU A 5 3.29 -12.66 -6.74
N VAL A 6 2.70 -11.76 -5.96
CA VAL A 6 2.43 -10.38 -6.36
C VAL A 6 3.60 -9.51 -5.95
N ARG A 7 4.21 -8.82 -6.93
CA ARG A 7 5.30 -7.87 -6.74
C ARG A 7 4.86 -6.51 -7.23
N ILE A 8 4.75 -5.55 -6.33
CA ILE A 8 4.43 -4.17 -6.62
C ILE A 8 5.71 -3.36 -6.50
N ALA A 9 6.14 -2.69 -7.57
CA ALA A 9 7.22 -1.71 -7.50
C ALA A 9 6.67 -0.30 -7.72
N LEU A 10 7.05 0.61 -6.84
CA LEU A 10 6.74 2.02 -6.86
C LEU A 10 8.03 2.77 -7.17
N GLU A 11 8.12 3.31 -8.37
CA GLU A 11 9.31 4.00 -8.86
C GLU A 11 9.09 5.51 -8.90
N CYS A 12 10.03 6.28 -8.37
CA CYS A 12 10.05 7.74 -8.47
C CYS A 12 11.36 8.22 -9.07
N GLU A 13 11.35 9.31 -9.82
CA GLU A 13 12.57 9.87 -10.41
C GLU A 13 13.37 10.68 -9.40
N LYS A 14 14.69 10.52 -9.41
CA LYS A 14 15.60 11.29 -8.57
C LYS A 14 15.69 12.73 -9.05
N LYS A 15 15.05 13.65 -8.32
CA LYS A 15 15.15 15.10 -8.59
C LYS A 15 16.55 15.61 -8.27
N LYS A 16 17.31 15.95 -9.32
CA LYS A 16 18.70 16.46 -9.22
C LYS A 16 18.85 17.79 -8.45
N ASN A 17 17.77 18.57 -8.31
CA ASN A 17 17.77 19.91 -7.71
C ASN A 17 16.89 20.05 -6.46
N ALA A 18 16.48 18.95 -5.81
CA ALA A 18 15.68 19.04 -4.58
C ALA A 18 16.57 19.47 -3.40
N THR A 19 16.50 20.76 -3.04
CA THR A 19 17.14 21.36 -1.85
C THR A 19 16.64 20.74 -0.53
N ALA A 20 15.51 20.04 -0.56
CA ALA A 20 14.99 19.24 0.55
C ALA A 20 15.17 17.75 0.26
N LYS A 21 15.93 17.04 1.12
CA LYS A 21 16.05 15.58 1.10
C LYS A 21 14.75 14.95 1.60
N VAL A 22 13.73 14.89 0.75
CA VAL A 22 12.44 14.24 1.06
C VAL A 22 12.69 12.74 1.30
N ARG A 23 12.09 12.18 2.36
CA ARG A 23 12.24 10.75 2.66
C ARG A 23 11.60 9.94 1.54
N LEU A 24 12.09 8.72 1.29
CA LEU A 24 11.57 7.88 0.20
C LEU A 24 10.04 7.75 0.29
N LEU A 25 9.52 7.41 1.48
CA LEU A 25 8.08 7.27 1.73
C LEU A 25 7.27 8.58 1.60
N GLU A 26 7.91 9.74 1.61
CA GLU A 26 7.27 11.06 1.51
C GLU A 26 7.12 11.55 0.07
N GLU A 27 7.61 10.80 -0.92
CA GLU A 27 7.42 11.18 -2.32
C GLU A 27 5.93 11.21 -2.71
N PRO A 28 5.47 12.27 -3.38
CA PRO A 28 4.04 12.46 -3.66
C PRO A 28 3.55 11.58 -4.82
N LEU A 29 4.41 11.24 -5.79
CA LEU A 29 4.04 10.57 -7.04
C LEU A 29 4.99 9.41 -7.32
N TRP A 30 4.39 8.28 -7.67
CA TRP A 30 5.07 7.02 -7.97
C TRP A 30 4.55 6.45 -9.28
N ARG A 31 5.43 5.85 -10.08
CA ARG A 31 5.07 4.96 -11.19
C ARG A 31 4.89 3.56 -10.63
N THR A 32 3.76 2.94 -10.90
CA THR A 32 3.46 1.61 -10.36
C THR A 32 3.72 0.53 -11.39
N TYR A 33 4.38 -0.53 -10.96
CA TYR A 33 4.63 -1.74 -11.73
C TYR A 33 4.12 -2.94 -10.94
N CYS A 34 3.23 -3.73 -11.52
CA CYS A 34 2.78 -4.99 -10.94
C CYS A 34 3.38 -6.14 -11.75
N ASN A 35 4.16 -7.00 -11.10
CA ASN A 35 4.84 -8.14 -11.72
C ASN A 35 5.66 -7.76 -12.96
N GLY A 36 6.32 -6.59 -12.92
CA GLY A 36 7.13 -6.06 -14.02
C GLY A 36 6.35 -5.34 -15.12
N ARG A 37 5.02 -5.28 -15.05
CA ARG A 37 4.18 -4.54 -16.01
C ARG A 37 3.78 -3.19 -15.43
N LYS A 38 3.90 -2.12 -16.20
CA LYS A 38 3.45 -0.78 -15.79
C LYS A 38 1.93 -0.77 -15.62
N CYS A 39 1.46 -0.43 -14.43
CA CYS A 39 0.05 -0.42 -14.07
C CYS A 39 -0.52 0.99 -13.90
N GLY A 40 0.33 2.02 -13.78
CA GLY A 40 -0.13 3.41 -13.74
C GLY A 40 0.73 4.28 -12.83
N TYR A 41 0.06 5.16 -12.10
CA TYR A 41 0.65 6.05 -11.11
C TYR A 41 -0.02 5.85 -9.75
N ALA A 42 0.74 5.99 -8.67
CA ALA A 42 0.23 6.05 -7.32
C ALA A 42 0.62 7.39 -6.70
N ASN A 43 -0.29 7.97 -5.94
CA ASN A 43 -0.05 9.19 -5.19
C ASN A 43 -0.10 8.90 -3.70
N ARG A 44 0.80 9.54 -2.94
CA ARG A 44 0.71 9.54 -1.50
C ARG A 44 -0.56 10.29 -1.08
N ARG A 45 -1.34 9.68 -0.19
CA ARG A 45 -2.51 10.30 0.44
C ARG A 45 -2.31 10.35 1.95
N GLU A 46 -2.75 11.45 2.55
CA GLU A 46 -2.84 11.56 4.01
C GLU A 46 -4.13 10.87 4.50
N CYS A 47 -4.08 10.28 5.69
CA CYS A 47 -5.24 9.62 6.29
C CYS A 47 -6.22 10.70 6.79
N GLY A 48 -7.39 10.79 6.16
CA GLY A 48 -8.49 11.63 6.59
C GLY A 48 -9.32 10.98 7.71
N PRO A 49 -10.37 11.67 8.19
CA PRO A 49 -11.19 11.18 9.30
C PRO A 49 -11.89 9.85 8.98
N HIS A 50 -12.19 9.60 7.70
CA HIS A 50 -12.79 8.35 7.25
C HIS A 50 -11.78 7.19 7.30
N GLU A 51 -10.57 7.39 6.78
CA GLU A 51 -9.49 6.40 6.83
C GLU A 51 -9.10 6.07 8.28
N TRP A 52 -9.05 7.07 9.17
CA TRP A 52 -8.80 6.85 10.59
C TRP A 52 -9.87 5.98 11.27
N LYS A 53 -11.15 6.10 10.88
CA LYS A 53 -12.22 5.22 11.38
C LYS A 53 -11.97 3.77 10.96
N ILE A 54 -11.58 3.55 9.70
CA ILE A 54 -11.23 2.22 9.19
C ILE A 54 -10.02 1.66 9.94
N LEU A 55 -8.95 2.44 10.08
CA LEU A 55 -7.72 2.01 10.78
C LEU A 55 -8.01 1.64 12.25
N LYS A 56 -8.87 2.38 12.93
CA LYS A 56 -9.33 2.04 14.29
C LYS A 56 -10.17 0.78 14.33
N ALA A 57 -11.05 0.56 13.34
CA ALA A 57 -11.84 -0.66 13.26
C ALA A 57 -10.97 -1.91 13.01
N VAL A 58 -9.87 -1.77 12.26
CA VAL A 58 -8.91 -2.86 11.99
C VAL A 58 -7.92 -3.07 13.14
N GLU A 59 -7.74 -2.09 14.05
CA GLU A 59 -6.79 -2.11 15.17
C GLU A 59 -6.75 -3.41 16.00
N PRO A 60 -7.87 -4.04 16.41
CA PRO A 60 -7.85 -5.29 17.17
C PRO A 60 -7.52 -6.55 16.34
N ILE A 61 -7.62 -6.51 15.01
CA ILE A 61 -7.36 -7.68 14.16
C ILE A 61 -5.87 -7.89 14.02
N SER A 62 -5.31 -9.04 14.38
CA SER A 62 -3.86 -9.25 14.29
C SER A 62 -3.39 -9.56 12.87
N MET A 63 -4.11 -10.45 12.15
CA MET A 63 -3.83 -10.86 10.78
C MET A 63 -5.13 -11.36 10.10
N GLY A 64 -5.16 -11.41 8.78
CA GLY A 64 -6.25 -11.96 7.98
C GLY A 64 -6.84 -10.96 6.98
N ALA A 65 -7.86 -11.39 6.24
CA ALA A 65 -8.65 -10.54 5.37
C ALA A 65 -10.11 -10.54 5.85
N GLY A 66 -10.81 -9.43 5.64
CA GLY A 66 -12.20 -9.30 6.04
C GLY A 66 -12.88 -8.12 5.38
N VAL A 67 -14.15 -7.95 5.71
CA VAL A 67 -14.99 -6.85 5.20
C VAL A 67 -15.49 -6.05 6.39
N LEU A 68 -15.33 -4.74 6.34
CA LEU A 68 -15.88 -3.79 7.30
C LEU A 68 -17.13 -3.15 6.72
N PRO A 69 -18.28 -3.18 7.40
CA PRO A 69 -19.42 -2.40 6.98
C PRO A 69 -19.08 -0.91 7.11
N VAL A 70 -19.05 -0.22 5.98
CA VAL A 70 -18.92 1.23 5.92
C VAL A 70 -20.26 1.83 6.32
N VAL A 71 -20.42 2.11 7.60
CA VAL A 71 -21.51 2.99 8.07
C VAL A 71 -21.13 4.43 7.71
N CYS A 72 -21.26 4.78 6.43
CA CYS A 72 -21.21 6.16 5.99
C CYS A 72 -22.56 6.81 6.29
N GLY A 73 -22.61 7.67 7.31
CA GLY A 73 -23.41 8.88 7.18
C GLY A 73 -22.82 9.69 6.03
N ASN A 74 -23.67 10.10 5.09
CA ASN A 74 -23.36 10.99 3.97
C ASN A 74 -22.35 12.08 4.38
N GLU A 75 -21.34 12.32 3.54
CA GLU A 75 -21.24 13.54 2.72
C GLU A 75 -19.92 13.60 1.95
N ALA A 76 -20.06 13.92 0.66
CA ALA A 76 -19.07 14.50 -0.25
C ALA A 76 -17.93 13.62 -0.83
N ALA A 77 -18.26 13.11 -2.02
CA ALA A 77 -17.58 13.43 -3.29
C ALA A 77 -16.25 12.71 -3.64
N GLY A 78 -16.35 11.89 -4.69
CA GLY A 78 -15.34 11.93 -5.76
C GLY A 78 -14.54 10.65 -6.03
N SER A 79 -15.19 9.49 -6.11
CA SER A 79 -14.77 8.44 -7.04
C SER A 79 -15.93 7.48 -7.26
N GLU A 80 -16.41 7.48 -8.48
CA GLU A 80 -17.46 6.63 -9.02
C GLU A 80 -17.02 5.17 -8.96
N GLU A 81 -17.55 4.43 -8.01
CA GLU A 81 -17.92 3.02 -8.16
C GLU A 81 -18.79 2.66 -6.95
N GLU A 82 -20.08 2.52 -7.23
CA GLU A 82 -21.07 1.92 -6.34
C GLU A 82 -20.67 0.46 -6.03
N ALA A 83 -19.70 0.27 -5.15
CA ALA A 83 -19.54 -0.96 -4.42
C ALA A 83 -20.24 -0.74 -3.07
N SER A 84 -21.26 -1.58 -2.80
CA SER A 84 -21.85 -1.85 -1.48
C SER A 84 -21.02 -1.30 -0.32
N GLY A 85 -21.62 -0.53 0.60
CA GLY A 85 -20.96 0.13 1.74
C GLY A 85 -20.17 -0.80 2.67
N GLU A 86 -19.07 -1.35 2.15
CA GLU A 86 -18.31 -2.48 2.64
C GLU A 86 -16.86 -2.27 2.18
N VAL A 87 -15.95 -2.08 3.13
CA VAL A 87 -14.51 -1.93 2.87
C VAL A 87 -13.84 -3.27 3.12
N MET A 88 -13.29 -3.85 2.06
CA MET A 88 -12.40 -5.00 2.18
C MET A 88 -11.06 -4.55 2.73
N TYR A 89 -10.54 -5.29 3.70
CA TYR A 89 -9.22 -5.05 4.26
C TYR A 89 -8.42 -6.35 4.35
N MET A 90 -7.10 -6.21 4.30
CA MET A 90 -6.16 -7.27 4.61
C MET A 90 -5.14 -6.73 5.61
N ARG A 91 -4.95 -7.44 6.72
CA ARG A 91 -3.92 -7.16 7.71
C ARG A 91 -2.94 -8.32 7.76
N ALA A 92 -1.67 -7.99 7.62
CA ALA A 92 -0.58 -8.95 7.68
C ALA A 92 0.63 -8.32 8.35
N LYS A 93 1.54 -9.15 8.83
CA LYS A 93 2.83 -8.70 9.30
C LYS A 93 3.72 -8.45 8.07
N TYR A 94 4.33 -7.29 8.00
CA TYR A 94 5.30 -6.97 6.95
C TYR A 94 6.70 -6.85 7.54
N GLU A 95 7.67 -7.47 6.89
CA GLU A 95 9.08 -7.22 7.14
C GLU A 95 9.54 -6.05 6.26
N ARG A 96 10.02 -4.99 6.91
CA ARG A 96 10.58 -3.81 6.23
C ARG A 96 12.09 -3.97 6.12
N VAL A 97 12.59 -3.96 4.89
CA VAL A 97 14.01 -4.01 4.56
C VAL A 97 14.41 -2.69 3.90
N VAL A 98 15.32 -1.95 4.53
CA VAL A 98 15.85 -0.70 3.99
C VAL A 98 17.16 -1.01 3.28
N GLY A 99 17.18 -0.87 1.96
CA GLY A 99 18.40 -1.10 1.17
C GLY A 99 19.29 0.14 1.16
N SER A 100 18.70 1.30 0.90
CA SER A 100 19.42 2.58 0.84
C SER A 100 18.48 3.75 1.10
N ARG A 101 18.97 4.99 0.99
CA ARG A 101 18.12 6.20 1.05
C ARG A 101 17.10 6.27 -0.09
N ASP A 102 17.36 5.52 -1.15
CA ASP A 102 16.60 5.50 -2.39
C ASP A 102 15.86 4.16 -2.58
N SER A 103 15.98 3.20 -1.65
CA SER A 103 15.33 1.89 -1.78
C SER A 103 14.84 1.30 -0.45
N GLU A 104 13.57 0.95 -0.41
CA GLU A 104 12.93 0.23 0.70
C GLU A 104 12.02 -0.88 0.15
N ALA A 105 11.94 -2.00 0.84
CA ALA A 105 11.09 -3.13 0.49
C ALA A 105 10.26 -3.58 1.69
N PHE A 106 9.03 -4.03 1.42
CA PHE A 106 8.11 -4.60 2.39
C PHE A 106 7.71 -6.00 1.91
N TYR A 107 8.01 -7.01 2.71
CA TYR A 107 7.65 -8.40 2.44
C TYR A 107 6.53 -8.82 3.35
N MET A 108 5.41 -9.26 2.78
CA MET A 108 4.32 -9.84 3.57
C MET A 108 4.79 -11.19 4.13
N MET A 109 4.80 -11.29 5.45
CA MET A 109 5.25 -12.49 6.16
C MET A 109 4.09 -13.48 6.28
N ASN A 110 4.32 -14.71 5.82
CA ASN A 110 3.36 -15.79 5.98
C ASN A 110 3.48 -16.38 7.40
N PRO A 111 2.36 -16.59 8.12
CA PRO A 111 2.39 -17.18 9.46
C PRO A 111 2.92 -18.62 9.46
N ASP A 112 2.72 -19.36 8.37
CA ASP A 112 3.09 -20.78 8.26
C ASP A 112 4.55 -20.99 7.82
N ALA A 113 5.31 -19.92 7.56
CA ALA A 113 6.72 -19.92 7.13
C ALA A 113 7.05 -20.80 5.90
N SER A 114 6.07 -21.43 5.25
CA SER A 114 6.26 -22.23 4.05
C SER A 114 6.11 -21.37 2.80
N GLY A 115 7.18 -21.21 2.03
CA GLY A 115 7.20 -20.42 0.80
C GLY A 115 7.52 -18.94 1.02
N GLY A 116 8.09 -18.32 -0.02
CA GLY A 116 8.46 -16.90 0.00
C GLY A 116 7.26 -15.95 0.14
N PRO A 117 7.49 -14.64 0.28
CA PRO A 117 6.43 -13.67 0.52
C PRO A 117 5.46 -13.61 -0.67
N GLU A 118 4.16 -13.84 -0.41
CA GLU A 118 3.13 -13.82 -1.45
C GLU A 118 2.91 -12.42 -2.04
N LEU A 119 3.14 -11.39 -1.22
CA LEU A 119 3.11 -10.00 -1.61
C LEU A 119 4.43 -9.32 -1.23
N SER A 120 5.06 -8.67 -2.21
CA SER A 120 6.25 -7.83 -1.99
C SER A 120 6.00 -6.44 -2.57
N ILE A 121 6.32 -5.40 -1.80
CA ILE A 121 6.21 -4.00 -2.22
C ILE A 121 7.59 -3.37 -2.20
N TYR A 122 8.03 -2.83 -3.33
CA TYR A 122 9.33 -2.17 -3.48
C TYR A 122 9.10 -0.70 -3.74
N LEU A 123 9.81 0.16 -3.02
CA LEU A 123 9.86 1.59 -3.27
C LEU A 123 11.28 1.90 -3.72
N ILE A 124 11.43 2.45 -4.91
CA ILE A 124 12.72 2.68 -5.52
C ILE A 124 12.74 4.08 -6.12
N ARG A 125 13.79 4.84 -5.83
CA ARG A 125 14.08 6.09 -6.51
C ARG A 125 15.13 5.82 -7.59
N VAL A 126 14.75 5.98 -8.85
CA VAL A 126 15.57 5.75 -10.06
C VAL A 126 16.13 7.05 -10.62
#